data_AF-W7PM10-F1
#
_entry.id   AF-W7PM10-F1
#
_cell.length_a   1.000
_cell.length_b   1.000
_cell.length_c   1.000
_cell.angle_alpha   90.00
_cell.angle_beta   90.00
_cell.angle_gamma   90.00
#
_symmetry.space_group_name_H-M   'P 1'
#
loop_
_entity.id
_entity.type
_entity.pdbx_description
1 polymer ?
#
loop_
_entity_poly.entity_id
_entity_poly.type
_entity_poly.pdbx_seq_one_letter_code
_entity_poly.pdbx_strand_id
1 'polypeptide(L)'
;MTKDGHVTEAGAQLLNQDMENLIGLVREAGLELVTTAAGSAAVAIDAAGSVDAAPWLTQWEEEWPRLLALAGVQAGLPDQSLAQLIRQVATDPKGIRIMESSLGEFLCREPSVISAQGLLELYARYPSERSDGELQVSGPLGSVVNRLTAELHTPPRYNAPVNEVAEEGGDLLVRTPQGDYRAQRVILAVTPVAARDIKLPAAVHAKLMRRSTAMMPAPW
;
A
#
# COMPACT_ATOMS: atom_id res chain seq x y z
N MET A 1 6.83 23.65 3.12
CA MET A 1 6.27 24.72 3.98
C MET A 1 5.44 25.62 3.08
N THR A 2 4.14 25.74 3.34
CA THR A 2 3.25 26.62 2.58
C THR A 2 3.56 28.07 2.89
N LYS A 3 3.02 29.01 2.10
CA LYS A 3 3.17 30.45 2.33
C LYS A 3 2.67 30.88 3.72
N ASP A 4 1.80 30.09 4.34
CA ASP A 4 1.21 30.36 5.64
C ASP A 4 1.94 29.64 6.80
N GLY A 5 3.08 29.02 6.53
CA GLY A 5 3.90 28.34 7.55
C GLY A 5 3.46 26.91 7.89
N HIS A 6 2.43 26.38 7.22
CA HIS A 6 1.99 25.00 7.43
C HIS A 6 2.90 24.00 6.70
N VAL A 7 3.05 22.81 7.29
CA VAL A 7 3.73 21.68 6.66
C VAL A 7 2.70 20.88 5.89
N THR A 8 3.00 20.60 4.63
CA THR A 8 2.20 19.72 3.77
C THR A 8 2.97 18.44 3.53
N GLU A 9 2.35 17.30 3.83
CA GLU A 9 2.87 15.98 3.48
C GLU A 9 2.39 15.63 2.06
N ALA A 10 3.31 15.18 1.21
CA ALA A 10 3.00 14.82 -0.18
C ALA A 10 2.71 13.31 -0.34
N GLY A 11 3.05 12.52 0.68
CA GLY A 11 2.81 11.09 0.74
C GLY A 11 1.74 10.70 1.76
N ALA A 12 1.86 9.49 2.30
CA ALA A 12 0.97 8.98 3.32
C ALA A 12 0.99 9.88 4.57
N GLN A 13 -0.18 10.17 5.12
CA GLN A 13 -0.33 11.07 6.28
C GLN A 13 -1.34 10.57 7.33
N LEU A 14 -2.08 9.51 6.99
CA LEU A 14 -3.15 8.97 7.83
C LEU A 14 -2.69 7.69 8.53
N LEU A 15 -3.18 7.50 9.74
CA LEU A 15 -2.86 6.42 10.65
C LEU A 15 -4.12 5.98 11.39
N ASN A 16 -4.09 4.77 11.96
CA ASN A 16 -5.07 4.34 12.96
C ASN A 16 -4.35 3.73 14.18
N GLN A 17 -5.09 3.49 15.26
CA GLN A 17 -4.50 2.98 16.52
C GLN A 17 -3.86 1.59 16.41
N ASP A 18 -4.27 0.77 15.44
CA ASP A 18 -3.72 -0.58 15.27
C ASP A 18 -2.33 -0.57 14.62
N MET A 19 -1.89 0.59 14.11
CA MET A 19 -0.53 0.80 13.60
C MET A 19 0.49 1.06 14.73
N GLU A 20 0.44 0.26 15.81
CA GLU A 20 1.18 0.47 17.07
C GLU A 20 2.69 0.74 16.86
N ASN A 21 3.33 -0.03 15.97
CA ASN A 21 4.75 0.14 15.67
C ASN A 21 5.06 1.52 15.06
N LEU A 22 4.23 1.97 14.12
CA LEU A 22 4.42 3.28 13.49
C LEU A 22 4.08 4.41 14.45
N ILE A 23 3.04 4.24 15.27
CA ILE A 23 2.70 5.16 16.36
C ILE A 23 3.87 5.31 17.36
N GLY A 24 4.51 4.20 17.73
CA GLY A 24 5.71 4.20 18.56
C GLY A 24 6.82 5.05 17.96
N LEU A 25 7.17 4.80 16.70
CA LEU A 25 8.21 5.55 15.97
C LEU A 25 7.87 7.04 15.84
N VAL A 26 6.61 7.39 15.61
CA VAL A 26 6.14 8.79 15.56
C VAL A 26 6.37 9.48 16.91
N ARG A 27 6.00 8.83 18.02
CA ARG A 27 6.22 9.36 19.37
C ARG A 27 7.70 9.48 19.73
N GLU A 28 8.52 8.49 19.37
CA GLU A 28 9.97 8.51 19.56
C GLU A 28 10.67 9.63 18.78
N ALA A 29 10.07 10.05 17.65
CA ALA A 29 10.51 11.21 16.89
C ALA A 29 10.01 12.55 17.46
N GLY A 30 9.30 12.54 18.60
CA GLY A 30 8.77 13.73 19.26
C GLY A 30 7.56 14.35 18.56
N LEU A 31 6.87 13.58 17.71
CA LEU A 31 5.66 14.02 17.02
C LEU A 31 4.41 13.60 17.79
N GLU A 32 3.36 14.40 17.70
CA GLU A 32 2.04 14.11 18.26
C GLU A 32 1.08 13.55 17.21
N LEU A 33 0.12 12.76 17.66
CA LEU A 33 -1.01 12.26 16.86
C LEU A 33 -2.21 13.17 17.09
N VAL A 34 -2.86 13.58 16.00
CA VAL A 34 -4.04 14.43 15.99
C VAL A 34 -5.20 13.61 15.42
N THR A 35 -6.32 13.55 16.13
CA THR A 35 -7.53 12.91 15.62
C THR A 35 -8.06 13.69 14.42
N THR A 36 -8.34 13.02 13.32
CA THR A 36 -8.99 13.69 12.19
C THR A 36 -10.47 13.91 12.51
N ALA A 37 -10.97 15.11 12.27
CA ALA A 37 -12.40 15.38 12.34
C ALA A 37 -13.04 14.89 11.03
N ALA A 38 -13.46 13.62 10.99
CA ALA A 38 -14.30 13.15 9.89
C ALA A 38 -15.67 13.82 10.02
N GLY A 39 -15.99 14.77 9.13
CA GLY A 39 -17.36 15.23 8.95
C GLY A 39 -18.24 14.05 8.52
N SER A 40 -19.44 13.91 9.08
CA SER A 40 -20.29 12.72 8.94
C SER A 40 -20.99 12.55 7.58
N ALA A 41 -20.48 13.14 6.50
CA ALA A 41 -21.15 13.13 5.20
C ALA A 41 -20.20 12.69 4.08
N ALA A 42 -20.35 11.44 3.62
CA ALA A 42 -19.78 11.00 2.34
C ALA A 42 -20.70 11.50 1.21
N VAL A 43 -20.13 12.19 0.23
CA VAL A 43 -20.87 12.70 -0.93
C VAL A 43 -20.21 12.13 -2.19
N ALA A 44 -20.98 11.42 -3.03
CA ALA A 44 -20.56 11.13 -4.39
C ALA A 44 -20.99 12.26 -5.32
N ILE A 45 -20.14 12.56 -6.30
CA ILE A 45 -20.46 13.50 -7.38
C ILE A 45 -20.57 12.69 -8.66
N ASP A 46 -21.75 12.69 -9.28
CA ASP A 46 -21.95 12.16 -10.63
C ASP A 46 -22.16 13.30 -11.64
N ALA A 47 -22.29 12.97 -12.92
CA ALA A 47 -22.49 13.96 -13.99
C ALA A 47 -23.80 14.76 -13.85
N ALA A 48 -24.75 14.29 -13.03
CA ALA A 48 -26.05 14.92 -12.79
C ALA A 48 -26.11 15.67 -11.45
N GLY A 49 -25.14 15.51 -10.55
CA GLY A 49 -25.01 16.27 -9.31
C GLY A 49 -24.46 15.47 -8.13
N SER A 50 -24.65 15.99 -6.92
CA SER A 50 -24.29 15.32 -5.67
C SER A 50 -25.32 14.24 -5.31
N VAL A 51 -24.84 13.09 -4.88
CA VAL A 51 -25.64 11.93 -4.49
C VAL A 51 -25.10 11.39 -3.18
N ASP A 52 -26.00 10.97 -2.30
CA ASP A 52 -25.62 10.22 -1.10
C ASP A 52 -25.08 8.85 -1.50
N ALA A 53 -23.79 8.62 -1.25
CA ALA A 53 -23.10 7.38 -1.57
C ALA A 53 -23.22 6.32 -0.46
N ALA A 54 -23.64 6.72 0.74
CA ALA A 54 -23.61 5.88 1.93
C ALA A 54 -24.31 4.52 1.73
N PRO A 55 -25.51 4.43 1.10
CA PRO A 55 -26.20 3.15 0.95
C PRO A 55 -25.38 2.08 0.21
N TRP A 56 -24.65 2.47 -0.84
CA TRP A 56 -23.83 1.52 -1.62
C TRP A 56 -22.52 1.18 -0.93
N LEU A 57 -21.90 2.15 -0.24
CA LEU A 57 -20.66 1.91 0.50
C LEU A 57 -20.91 1.01 1.71
N THR A 58 -21.98 1.25 2.47
CA THR A 58 -22.38 0.37 3.58
C THR A 58 -22.74 -1.03 3.09
N GLN A 59 -23.49 -1.17 2.00
CA GLN A 59 -23.77 -2.48 1.41
C GLN A 59 -22.49 -3.25 1.05
N TRP A 60 -21.49 -2.56 0.50
CA TRP A 60 -20.21 -3.16 0.20
C TRP A 60 -19.45 -3.61 1.45
N GLU A 61 -19.38 -2.77 2.48
CA GLU A 61 -18.76 -3.09 3.77
C GLU A 61 -19.42 -4.31 4.43
N GLU A 62 -20.74 -4.40 4.38
CA GLU A 62 -21.51 -5.53 4.93
C GLU A 62 -21.30 -6.84 4.15
N GLU A 63 -21.22 -6.78 2.82
CA GLU A 63 -21.00 -7.96 1.96
C GLU A 63 -19.51 -8.37 1.90
N TRP A 64 -18.60 -7.51 2.36
CA TRP A 64 -17.16 -7.73 2.28
C TRP A 64 -16.69 -9.05 2.93
N PRO A 65 -17.13 -9.42 4.15
CA PRO A 65 -16.80 -10.72 4.76
C PRO A 65 -17.29 -11.91 3.92
N ARG A 66 -18.44 -11.78 3.26
CA ARG A 66 -18.98 -12.82 2.37
C ARG A 66 -18.14 -12.95 1.11
N LEU A 67 -17.71 -11.83 0.53
CA LEU A 67 -16.83 -11.80 -0.62
C LEU A 67 -15.45 -12.43 -0.31
N LEU A 68 -14.89 -12.14 0.87
CA LEU A 68 -13.69 -12.79 1.40
C LEU A 68 -13.84 -14.31 1.48
N ALA A 69 -14.99 -14.79 1.95
CA ALA A 69 -15.28 -16.22 2.03
C ALA A 69 -15.46 -16.88 0.65
N LEU A 70 -16.12 -16.20 -0.30
CA LEU A 70 -16.43 -16.73 -1.64
C LEU A 70 -15.22 -16.79 -2.55
N ALA A 71 -14.36 -15.77 -2.53
CA ALA A 71 -13.20 -15.70 -3.41
C ALA A 71 -12.01 -16.50 -2.90
N GLY A 72 -12.09 -17.06 -1.69
CA GLY A 72 -11.27 -18.17 -1.22
C GLY A 72 -9.78 -17.92 -1.38
N VAL A 73 -9.15 -17.30 -0.37
CA VAL A 73 -7.69 -17.09 -0.24
C VAL A 73 -6.89 -18.42 -0.32
N GLN A 74 -7.55 -19.57 -0.45
CA GLN A 74 -6.94 -20.90 -0.56
C GLN A 74 -7.58 -21.83 -1.62
N ALA A 75 -8.53 -21.37 -2.42
CA ALA A 75 -9.17 -22.26 -3.39
C ALA A 75 -8.37 -22.22 -4.69
N GLY A 76 -7.99 -23.38 -5.25
CA GLY A 76 -7.39 -23.52 -6.58
C GLY A 76 -8.31 -23.10 -7.74
N LEU A 77 -9.12 -22.06 -7.52
CA LEU A 77 -10.01 -21.41 -8.45
C LEU A 77 -9.24 -20.36 -9.27
N PRO A 78 -9.58 -20.19 -10.56
CA PRO A 78 -9.05 -19.10 -11.36
C PRO A 78 -9.38 -17.74 -10.71
N ASP A 79 -8.39 -16.87 -10.65
CA ASP A 79 -8.59 -15.51 -10.18
C ASP A 79 -9.48 -14.72 -11.14
N GLN A 80 -10.20 -13.73 -10.61
CA GLN A 80 -11.07 -12.82 -11.36
C GLN A 80 -10.69 -11.37 -11.04
N SER A 81 -11.08 -10.44 -11.90
CA SER A 81 -10.89 -9.01 -11.62
C SER A 81 -11.77 -8.54 -10.47
N LEU A 82 -11.33 -7.50 -9.77
CA LEU A 82 -12.14 -6.83 -8.74
C LEU A 82 -13.46 -6.30 -9.32
N ALA A 83 -13.46 -5.81 -10.56
CA ALA A 83 -14.68 -5.39 -11.25
C ALA A 83 -15.70 -6.55 -11.42
N GLN A 84 -15.24 -7.78 -11.68
CA GLN A 84 -16.11 -8.96 -11.75
C GLN A 84 -16.67 -9.32 -10.37
N LEU A 85 -15.87 -9.20 -9.31
CA LEU A 85 -16.32 -9.41 -7.93
C LEU A 85 -17.41 -8.42 -7.52
N ILE A 86 -17.25 -7.13 -7.82
CA ILE A 86 -18.25 -6.08 -7.52
C ILE A 86 -19.60 -6.40 -8.17
N ARG A 87 -19.59 -6.85 -9.43
CA ARG A 87 -20.82 -7.18 -10.18
C ARG A 87 -21.52 -8.45 -9.68
N GLN A 88 -20.90 -9.23 -8.80
CA GLN A 88 -21.54 -10.38 -8.14
C GLN A 88 -22.38 -9.98 -6.93
N VAL A 89 -22.12 -8.82 -6.32
CA VAL A 89 -22.84 -8.33 -5.12
C VAL A 89 -23.72 -7.13 -5.40
N ALA A 90 -23.44 -6.38 -6.46
CA ALA A 90 -24.16 -5.18 -6.83
C ALA A 90 -24.85 -5.34 -8.18
N THR A 91 -26.14 -5.03 -8.22
CA THR A 91 -26.96 -5.06 -9.44
C THR A 91 -27.31 -3.65 -9.95
N ASP A 92 -27.28 -2.65 -9.07
CA ASP A 92 -27.53 -1.26 -9.43
C ASP A 92 -26.34 -0.67 -10.21
N PRO A 93 -26.52 -0.24 -11.48
CA PRO A 93 -25.46 0.37 -12.27
C PRO A 93 -24.81 1.59 -11.63
N LYS A 94 -25.54 2.34 -10.81
CA LYS A 94 -24.99 3.51 -10.11
C LYS A 94 -24.08 3.10 -8.95
N GLY A 95 -24.56 2.18 -8.11
CA GLY A 95 -23.76 1.55 -7.06
C GLY A 95 -22.47 0.92 -7.58
N ILE A 96 -22.54 0.16 -8.67
CA ILE A 96 -21.35 -0.46 -9.30
C ILE A 96 -20.30 0.60 -9.62
N ARG A 97 -20.68 1.72 -10.23
CA ARG A 97 -19.73 2.80 -10.57
C ARG A 97 -19.14 3.48 -9.34
N ILE A 98 -19.94 3.68 -8.30
CA ILE A 98 -19.46 4.27 -7.04
C ILE A 98 -18.44 3.35 -6.37
N MET A 99 -18.72 2.05 -6.29
CA MET A 99 -17.80 1.06 -5.73
C MET A 99 -16.52 0.95 -6.57
N GLU A 100 -16.63 0.85 -7.90
CA GLU A 100 -15.47 0.81 -8.79
C GLU A 100 -14.61 2.07 -8.66
N SER A 101 -15.23 3.24 -8.55
CA SER A 101 -14.53 4.51 -8.33
C SER A 101 -13.83 4.56 -6.98
N SER A 102 -14.52 4.16 -5.90
CA SER A 102 -13.99 4.25 -4.53
C SER A 102 -12.81 3.30 -4.33
N LEU A 103 -12.91 2.06 -4.80
CA LEU A 103 -11.81 1.10 -4.75
C LEU A 103 -10.69 1.46 -5.73
N GLY A 104 -11.05 2.06 -6.88
CA GLY A 104 -10.06 2.54 -7.83
C GLY A 104 -9.21 3.68 -7.28
N GLU A 105 -9.82 4.58 -6.49
CA GLU A 105 -9.13 5.63 -5.73
C GLU A 105 -8.23 5.01 -4.66
N PHE A 106 -8.79 4.15 -3.79
CA PHE A 106 -8.05 3.51 -2.71
C PHE A 106 -6.82 2.73 -3.19
N LEU A 107 -6.95 2.01 -4.32
CA LEU A 107 -5.90 1.17 -4.89
C LEU A 107 -5.07 1.88 -5.96
N CYS A 108 -5.44 3.11 -6.32
CA CYS A 108 -4.81 3.91 -7.37
C CYS A 108 -4.71 3.18 -8.72
N ARG A 109 -5.68 2.29 -9.02
CA ARG A 109 -5.71 1.41 -10.20
C ARG A 109 -7.15 1.10 -10.58
N GLU A 110 -7.40 0.87 -11.86
CA GLU A 110 -8.72 0.46 -12.32
C GLU A 110 -9.09 -0.94 -11.78
N PRO A 111 -10.29 -1.13 -11.20
CA PRO A 111 -10.71 -2.43 -10.66
C PRO A 111 -10.69 -3.58 -11.68
N SER A 112 -10.78 -3.29 -12.97
CA SER A 112 -10.73 -4.30 -14.04
C SER A 112 -9.36 -4.98 -14.18
N VAL A 113 -8.27 -4.34 -13.73
CA VAL A 113 -6.90 -4.87 -13.82
C VAL A 113 -6.37 -5.40 -12.48
N ILE A 114 -7.16 -5.29 -11.42
CA ILE A 114 -6.78 -5.73 -10.07
C ILE A 114 -7.29 -7.14 -9.85
N SER A 115 -6.40 -8.02 -9.37
CA SER A 115 -6.76 -9.35 -8.86
C SER A 115 -7.68 -9.24 -7.65
N ALA A 116 -8.85 -9.88 -7.71
CA ALA A 116 -9.73 -10.01 -6.56
C ALA A 116 -9.02 -10.80 -5.44
N GLN A 117 -8.37 -11.91 -5.76
CA GLN A 117 -7.60 -12.69 -4.76
C GLN A 117 -6.48 -11.87 -4.13
N GLY A 118 -5.73 -11.10 -4.92
CA GLY A 118 -4.64 -10.25 -4.44
C GLY A 118 -5.12 -9.15 -3.48
N LEU A 119 -6.30 -8.58 -3.71
CA LEU A 119 -6.92 -7.64 -2.77
C LEU A 119 -7.30 -8.33 -1.47
N LEU A 120 -7.91 -9.52 -1.54
CA LEU A 120 -8.35 -10.25 -0.35
C LEU A 120 -7.16 -10.74 0.49
N GLU A 121 -6.07 -11.16 -0.15
CA GLU A 121 -4.80 -11.44 0.53
C GLU A 121 -4.25 -10.20 1.25
N LEU A 122 -4.40 -9.01 0.67
CA LEU A 122 -3.97 -7.77 1.30
C LEU A 122 -4.79 -7.49 2.57
N TYR A 123 -6.12 -7.59 2.49
CA TYR A 123 -7.00 -7.41 3.66
C TYR A 123 -6.76 -8.47 4.73
N ALA A 124 -6.51 -9.73 4.34
CA ALA A 124 -6.19 -10.78 5.31
C ALA A 124 -4.89 -10.53 6.09
N ARG A 125 -3.96 -9.72 5.56
CA ARG A 125 -2.71 -9.34 6.23
C ARG A 125 -2.88 -8.16 7.19
N TYR A 126 -3.97 -7.41 7.09
CA TYR A 126 -4.23 -6.25 7.92
C TYR A 126 -5.65 -6.31 8.50
N PRO A 127 -5.85 -7.03 9.61
CA PRO A 127 -7.17 -7.27 10.19
C PRO A 127 -7.65 -6.09 11.07
N SER A 128 -7.40 -4.86 10.65
CA SER A 128 -7.91 -3.69 11.39
C SER A 128 -9.37 -3.44 11.01
N GLU A 129 -10.21 -3.22 12.02
CA GLU A 129 -11.60 -2.76 11.85
C GLU A 129 -11.71 -1.24 12.04
N ARG A 130 -10.58 -0.55 12.20
CA ARG A 130 -10.53 0.90 12.43
C ARG A 130 -10.46 1.65 11.10
N SER A 131 -10.96 2.87 11.09
CA SER A 131 -10.80 3.76 9.93
C SER A 131 -9.33 4.13 9.75
N ASP A 132 -8.79 3.92 8.54
CA ASP A 132 -7.44 4.35 8.17
C ASP A 132 -7.22 5.87 8.31
N GLY A 133 -8.32 6.64 8.31
CA GLY A 133 -8.30 8.08 8.47
C GLY A 133 -8.32 8.56 9.92
N GLU A 134 -8.38 7.71 10.93
CA GLU A 134 -8.62 8.08 12.34
C GLU A 134 -7.66 9.16 12.89
N LEU A 135 -6.37 9.05 12.54
CA LEU A 135 -5.30 9.87 13.09
C LEU A 135 -4.47 10.48 11.95
N GLN A 136 -3.93 11.67 12.21
CA GLN A 136 -2.92 12.33 11.39
C GLN A 136 -1.73 12.73 12.28
N VAL A 137 -0.54 12.79 11.70
CA VAL A 137 0.66 13.24 12.44
C VAL A 137 0.74 14.77 12.41
N SER A 138 1.03 15.38 13.56
CA SER A 138 1.20 16.84 13.75
C SER A 138 2.36 17.47 12.98
N GLY A 139 3.16 16.68 12.25
CA GLY A 139 4.35 17.12 11.52
C GLY A 139 4.73 16.16 10.40
N PRO A 140 5.83 16.46 9.68
CA PRO A 140 6.24 15.65 8.52
C PRO A 140 6.75 14.29 8.97
N LEU A 141 6.32 13.22 8.28
CA LEU A 141 6.80 11.86 8.59
C LEU A 141 8.29 11.69 8.32
N GLY A 142 8.88 12.57 7.50
CA GLY A 142 10.34 12.65 7.32
C GLY A 142 11.11 12.84 8.64
N SER A 143 10.51 13.41 9.68
CA SER A 143 11.13 13.52 11.01
C SER A 143 11.37 12.16 11.66
N VAL A 144 10.51 11.16 11.39
CA VAL A 144 10.73 9.78 11.84
C VAL A 144 11.96 9.18 11.17
N VAL A 145 12.12 9.40 9.87
CA VAL A 145 13.32 8.96 9.12
C VAL A 145 14.57 9.64 9.68
N ASN A 146 14.53 10.96 9.86
CA ASN A 146 15.66 11.70 10.43
C ASN A 146 16.06 11.14 11.80
N ARG A 147 15.08 10.91 12.68
CA ARG A 147 15.29 10.32 14.01
C ARG A 147 15.98 8.95 13.94
N LEU A 148 15.53 8.06 13.06
CA LEU A 148 16.12 6.73 12.87
C LEU A 148 17.54 6.82 12.30
N THR A 149 17.77 7.71 11.33
CA THR A 149 19.09 7.87 10.70
C THR A 149 20.14 8.45 11.65
N ALA A 150 19.73 9.25 12.64
CA ALA A 150 20.63 9.83 13.63
C ALA A 150 21.25 8.77 14.57
N GLU A 151 20.65 7.58 14.70
CA GLU A 151 21.17 6.48 15.54
C GLU A 151 22.10 5.53 14.79
N LEU A 152 22.23 5.68 13.47
CA LEU A 152 23.05 4.78 12.68
C LEU A 152 24.54 5.10 12.88
N HIS A 153 25.31 4.07 13.20
CA HIS A 153 26.78 4.15 13.26
C HIS A 153 27.41 4.66 11.95
N THR A 154 26.79 4.31 10.82
CA THR A 154 27.17 4.76 9.48
C THR A 154 25.98 5.46 8.85
N PRO A 155 26.12 6.72 8.41
CA PRO A 155 25.01 7.45 7.81
C PRO A 155 24.58 6.82 6.48
N PRO A 156 23.30 6.99 6.08
CA PRO A 156 22.82 6.53 4.78
C PRO A 156 23.58 7.19 3.62
N ARG A 157 23.81 6.42 2.55
CA ARG A 157 24.33 6.97 1.29
C ARG A 157 23.18 7.31 0.37
N TYR A 158 22.97 8.61 0.17
CA TYR A 158 21.95 9.13 -0.75
C TYR A 158 22.46 9.17 -2.19
N ASN A 159 21.53 9.21 -3.15
CA ASN A 159 21.82 9.23 -4.60
C ASN A 159 22.64 8.02 -5.09
N ALA A 160 22.60 6.91 -4.36
CA ALA A 160 23.32 5.68 -4.65
C ALA A 160 22.35 4.57 -5.09
N PRO A 161 21.67 4.69 -6.27
CA PRO A 161 20.76 3.65 -6.72
C PRO A 161 21.52 2.34 -6.89
N VAL A 162 20.94 1.26 -6.37
CA VAL A 162 21.50 -0.08 -6.50
C VAL A 162 21.08 -0.64 -7.85
N ASN A 163 22.05 -1.00 -8.68
CA ASN A 163 21.81 -1.55 -10.01
C ASN A 163 21.93 -3.08 -10.01
N GLU A 164 22.75 -3.64 -9.12
CA GLU A 164 22.98 -5.08 -9.05
C GLU A 164 23.30 -5.54 -7.63
N VAL A 165 22.83 -6.75 -7.30
CA VAL A 165 23.28 -7.55 -6.17
C VAL A 165 23.72 -8.90 -6.71
N ALA A 166 24.99 -9.27 -6.48
CA ALA A 166 25.59 -10.51 -6.96
C ALA A 166 26.25 -11.29 -5.82
N GLU A 167 26.31 -12.61 -5.93
CA GLU A 167 27.09 -13.47 -5.03
C GLU A 167 28.52 -13.60 -5.57
N GLU A 168 29.51 -13.18 -4.78
CA GLU A 168 30.93 -13.24 -5.16
C GLU A 168 31.81 -13.64 -3.96
N GLY A 169 32.56 -14.74 -4.10
CA GLY A 169 33.55 -15.14 -3.09
C GLY A 169 32.97 -15.47 -1.71
N GLY A 170 31.69 -15.85 -1.63
CA GLY A 170 31.00 -16.14 -0.37
C GLY A 170 30.30 -14.94 0.28
N ASP A 171 30.49 -13.73 -0.26
CA ASP A 171 29.79 -12.52 0.15
C ASP A 171 28.79 -12.07 -0.94
N LEU A 172 27.96 -11.07 -0.58
CA LEU A 172 27.15 -10.31 -1.54
C LEU A 172 27.89 -9.04 -1.92
N LEU A 173 27.97 -8.80 -3.22
CA LEU A 173 28.45 -7.56 -3.82
C LEU A 173 27.26 -6.73 -4.31
N VAL A 174 27.13 -5.51 -3.80
CA VAL A 174 26.12 -4.52 -4.20
C VAL A 174 26.79 -3.47 -5.06
N ARG A 175 26.33 -3.30 -6.31
CA ARG A 175 26.89 -2.35 -7.25
C ARG A 175 26.01 -1.12 -7.41
N THR A 176 26.63 0.05 -7.36
CA THR A 176 26.00 1.36 -7.60
C THR A 176 26.85 2.14 -8.60
N PRO A 177 26.33 3.21 -9.24
CA PRO A 177 27.15 4.10 -10.07
C PRO A 177 28.36 4.73 -9.35
N GLN A 178 28.33 4.76 -8.02
CA GLN A 178 29.36 5.39 -7.18
C GLN A 178 30.41 4.39 -6.68
N GLY A 179 30.23 3.10 -6.95
CA GLY A 179 31.13 2.04 -6.55
C GLY A 179 30.43 0.81 -5.97
N ASP A 180 31.26 -0.13 -5.51
CA ASP A 180 30.87 -1.46 -5.07
C ASP A 180 30.96 -1.59 -3.54
N TYR A 181 30.02 -2.35 -2.97
CA TYR A 181 29.90 -2.57 -1.54
C TYR A 181 29.82 -4.07 -1.27
N ARG A 182 30.56 -4.55 -0.27
CA ARG A 182 30.52 -5.95 0.16
C ARG A 182 29.78 -6.10 1.48
N ALA A 183 28.91 -7.09 1.55
CA ALA A 183 28.17 -7.43 2.75
C ALA A 183 27.89 -8.94 2.81
N GLN A 184 27.76 -9.48 4.01
CA GLN A 184 27.33 -10.88 4.19
C GLN A 184 25.84 -11.07 3.88
N ARG A 185 25.05 -10.01 4.02
CA ARG A 185 23.59 -10.00 3.83
C ARG A 185 23.13 -8.66 3.28
N VAL A 186 22.07 -8.69 2.48
CA VAL A 186 21.43 -7.51 1.89
C VAL A 186 19.93 -7.57 2.18
N ILE A 187 19.38 -6.45 2.64
CA ILE A 187 17.94 -6.26 2.80
C ILE A 187 17.46 -5.33 1.70
N LEU A 188 16.58 -5.82 0.83
CA LEU A 188 15.92 -5.01 -0.20
C LEU A 188 14.62 -4.44 0.38
N ALA A 189 14.71 -3.25 0.97
CA ALA A 189 13.56 -2.51 1.53
C ALA A 189 12.94 -1.57 0.49
N VAL A 190 12.60 -2.11 -0.68
CA VAL A 190 11.98 -1.37 -1.79
C VAL A 190 10.73 -2.11 -2.28
N THR A 191 9.84 -1.40 -2.99
CA THR A 191 8.65 -2.05 -3.57
C THR A 191 9.06 -3.10 -4.62
N PRO A 192 8.25 -4.15 -4.85
CA PRO A 192 8.57 -5.14 -5.88
C PRO A 192 8.72 -4.53 -7.28
N VAL A 193 8.02 -3.43 -7.57
CA VAL A 193 8.17 -2.70 -8.84
C VAL A 193 9.56 -2.08 -8.94
N ALA A 194 10.01 -1.35 -7.91
CA ALA A 194 11.36 -0.78 -7.89
C ALA A 194 12.46 -1.84 -7.89
N ALA A 195 12.22 -3.01 -7.29
CA ALA A 195 13.17 -4.12 -7.28
C ALA A 195 13.39 -4.77 -8.65
N ARG A 196 12.46 -4.62 -9.60
CA ARG A 196 12.57 -5.21 -10.96
C ARG A 196 13.74 -4.64 -11.75
N ASP A 197 14.09 -3.39 -11.49
CA ASP A 197 15.18 -2.70 -12.19
C ASP A 197 16.55 -3.03 -11.59
N ILE A 198 16.59 -3.82 -10.50
CA ILE A 198 17.81 -4.30 -9.87
C ILE A 198 18.14 -5.68 -10.42
N LYS A 199 19.36 -5.86 -10.92
CA LYS A 199 19.85 -7.19 -11.27
C LYS A 199 20.09 -8.00 -9.99
N LEU A 200 19.29 -9.03 -9.76
CA LEU A 200 19.33 -9.86 -8.56
C LEU A 200 19.79 -11.29 -8.88
N PRO A 201 20.28 -12.05 -7.88
CA PRO A 201 20.56 -13.47 -8.06
C PRO A 201 19.30 -14.21 -8.51
N ALA A 202 19.45 -15.16 -9.44
CA ALA A 202 18.32 -15.79 -10.14
C ALA A 202 17.25 -16.37 -9.20
N ALA A 203 17.66 -17.00 -8.10
CA ALA A 203 16.75 -17.56 -7.10
C ALA A 203 15.91 -16.47 -6.40
N VAL A 204 16.51 -15.33 -6.08
CA VAL A 204 15.82 -14.19 -5.45
C VAL A 204 14.88 -13.54 -6.45
N HIS A 205 15.35 -13.29 -7.67
CA HIS A 205 14.53 -12.73 -8.75
C HIS A 205 13.29 -13.59 -9.03
N ALA A 206 13.45 -14.92 -9.14
CA ALA A 206 12.35 -15.84 -9.36
C ALA A 206 11.30 -15.79 -8.23
N LYS A 207 11.73 -15.68 -6.97
CA LYS A 207 10.83 -15.56 -5.82
C LYS A 207 10.07 -14.22 -5.83
N LEU A 208 10.72 -13.13 -6.22
CA LEU A 208 10.11 -11.80 -6.31
C LEU A 208 9.06 -11.74 -7.43
N MET A 209 9.34 -12.33 -8.59
CA MET A 209 8.39 -12.35 -9.71
C MET A 209 7.15 -13.18 -9.43
N ARG A 210 7.28 -14.34 -8.77
CA ARG A 210 6.12 -15.16 -8.37
C ARG A 210 5.14 -14.41 -7.44
N ARG A 211 5.66 -13.55 -6.56
CA ARG A 211 4.82 -12.75 -5.64
C ARG A 211 4.23 -11.50 -6.30
N SER A 212 4.90 -10.94 -7.29
CA SER A 212 4.46 -9.71 -7.97
C SER A 212 3.31 -9.96 -8.95
N THR A 213 3.20 -11.17 -9.49
CA THR A 213 2.09 -11.58 -10.37
C THR A 213 0.79 -11.84 -9.62
N ALA A 214 0.82 -12.06 -8.30
CA ALA A 214 -0.37 -12.38 -7.51
C ALA A 214 -1.40 -11.24 -7.41
N MET A 215 -1.04 -10.00 -7.78
CA MET A 215 -1.97 -8.86 -7.80
C MET A 215 -2.56 -8.58 -9.19
N MET A 216 -2.16 -9.33 -10.21
CA MET A 216 -2.70 -9.20 -11.56
C MET A 216 -3.54 -10.44 -11.90
N PRO A 217 -4.73 -10.29 -12.50
CA PRO A 217 -5.50 -11.43 -12.96
C PRO A 217 -4.70 -12.18 -14.03
N ALA A 218 -4.82 -13.51 -14.04
CA ALA A 218 -4.17 -14.34 -15.05
C ALA A 218 -4.68 -13.93 -16.46
N PRO A 219 -3.80 -13.80 -17.47
CA PRO A 219 -4.26 -13.67 -18.84
C PRO A 219 -4.99 -14.96 -19.23
N TRP A 220 -6.24 -14.82 -19.65
CA TRP A 220 -7.08 -15.84 -20.28
C TRP A 220 -6.43 -16.44 -21.53
#